data_AF-A0A9D7SD38-F1
#
_entry.id   AF-A0A9D7SD38-F1
#
_cell.length_a   1.000
_cell.length_b   1.000
_cell.length_c   1.000
_cell.angle_alpha   90.00
_cell.angle_beta   90.00
_cell.angle_gamma   90.00
#
_symmetry.space_group_name_H-M   'P 1'
#
loop_
_entity.id
_entity.type
_entity.pdbx_description
1 polymer ?
#
loop_
_entity_poly.entity_id
_entity_poly.type
_entity_poly.pdbx_seq_one_letter_code
_entity_poly.pdbx_strand_id
1 'polypeptide(L)'
;MKNKFKLIIRPLWILLLFLIPLSQYGQKSVIAGVGFYNLENLFDIVNDTLTLDEEFTPQGDKNWTEEKYRDKLDRLSTVIKDIGTDYTPDGLAILGVSEIENKKYWKI
;
A
#
# COMPACT_ATOMS: atom_id res chain seq x y z
N MET A 1 -50.43 34.84 26.22
CA MET A 1 -48.95 34.72 26.23
C MET A 1 -48.45 33.33 25.80
N LYS A 2 -49.01 32.22 26.32
CA LYS A 2 -48.57 30.84 26.00
C LYS A 2 -48.58 30.45 24.51
N ASN A 3 -49.55 30.94 23.72
CA ASN A 3 -49.67 30.60 22.29
C ASN A 3 -48.67 31.34 21.40
N LYS A 4 -48.31 32.59 21.74
CA LYS A 4 -47.25 33.35 21.03
C LYS A 4 -45.88 32.70 21.25
N PHE A 5 -45.63 32.18 22.45
CA PHE A 5 -44.41 31.44 22.78
C PHE A 5 -44.31 30.15 21.95
N LYS A 6 -45.37 29.35 21.88
CA LYS A 6 -45.42 28.15 21.02
C LYS A 6 -45.25 28.46 19.52
N LEU A 7 -45.70 29.63 19.07
CA LEU A 7 -45.56 30.08 17.67
C LEU A 7 -44.10 30.39 17.30
N ILE A 8 -43.30 30.87 18.26
CA ILE A 8 -41.87 31.20 18.08
C ILE A 8 -41.00 29.96 18.24
N ILE A 9 -41.35 29.05 19.16
CA ILE A 9 -40.56 27.84 19.43
C ILE A 9 -40.70 26.77 18.33
N ARG A 10 -41.86 26.70 17.66
CA ARG A 10 -42.11 25.75 16.55
C ARG A 10 -41.12 25.88 15.38
N PRO A 11 -40.88 27.07 14.79
CA PRO A 11 -39.89 27.22 13.72
C PRO A 11 -38.46 26.99 14.24
N LEU A 12 -38.19 27.25 15.53
CA LEU A 12 -36.89 26.96 16.13
C LEU A 12 -36.59 25.45 16.17
N TRP A 13 -37.58 24.62 16.50
CA TRP A 13 -37.45 23.15 16.42
C TRP A 13 -37.29 22.65 14.98
N ILE A 14 -38.00 23.26 14.03
CA ILE A 14 -37.86 22.94 12.60
C ILE A 14 -36.44 23.32 12.12
N LEU A 15 -35.94 24.50 12.50
CA LEU A 15 -34.57 24.93 12.21
C LEU A 15 -33.53 23.98 12.81
N LEU A 16 -33.74 23.52 14.06
CA LEU A 16 -32.86 22.57 14.74
C LEU A 16 -32.80 21.22 14.00
N LEU A 17 -33.93 20.76 13.45
CA LEU A 17 -34.01 19.53 12.65
C LEU A 17 -33.20 19.63 11.34
N PHE A 18 -33.09 20.82 10.75
CA PHE A 18 -32.29 21.05 9.53
C PHE A 18 -30.78 21.23 9.79
N LEU A 19 -30.36 21.44 11.04
CA LEU A 19 -28.93 21.58 11.39
C LEU A 19 -28.20 20.24 11.59
N ILE A 20 -28.93 19.17 11.93
CA ILE A 20 -28.39 17.81 12.13
C ILE A 20 -27.77 17.20 10.85
N PRO A 21 -28.34 17.33 9.64
CA PRO A 21 -27.72 16.77 8.44
C PRO A 21 -26.45 17.51 7.97
N LEU A 22 -26.18 18.74 8.42
CA LEU A 22 -24.94 19.46 8.06
C LEU A 22 -23.69 18.82 8.67
N SER A 23 -23.80 18.18 9.85
CA SER A 23 -22.64 17.59 10.52
C SER A 23 -22.14 16.30 9.86
N GLN A 24 -22.90 15.71 8.91
CA GLN A 24 -22.53 14.46 8.24
C GLN A 24 -21.78 14.67 6.91
N TYR A 25 -21.74 15.89 6.37
CA TYR A 25 -21.11 16.17 5.07
C TYR A 25 -19.57 16.25 5.08
N GLY A 26 -18.93 16.11 6.24
CA GLY A 26 -17.49 16.37 6.41
C GLY A 26 -16.60 15.17 6.72
N GLN A 27 -17.12 13.94 6.79
CA GLN A 27 -16.30 12.78 7.15
C GLN A 27 -15.39 12.38 5.98
N LYS A 28 -14.15 12.89 5.98
CA LYS A 28 -13.10 12.48 5.05
C LYS A 28 -12.74 11.03 5.35
N SER A 29 -13.13 10.11 4.47
CA SER A 29 -12.65 8.73 4.54
C SER A 29 -11.15 8.71 4.23
N VAL A 30 -10.36 8.13 5.13
CA VAL A 30 -8.94 7.87 4.88
C VAL A 30 -8.84 6.46 4.32
N ILE A 31 -8.33 6.34 3.10
CA ILE A 31 -8.07 5.06 2.44
C ILE A 31 -6.59 4.74 2.66
N ALA A 32 -6.30 3.52 3.13
CA ALA A 32 -4.94 3.02 3.29
C ALA A 32 -4.78 1.74 2.46
N GLY A 33 -3.77 1.71 1.60
CA GLY A 33 -3.45 0.56 0.77
C GLY A 33 -2.67 -0.48 1.57
N VAL A 34 -3.12 -1.74 1.52
CA VAL A 34 -2.37 -2.88 2.06
C VAL A 34 -2.20 -3.88 0.93
N GLY A 35 -0.94 -4.22 0.61
CA GLY A 35 -0.61 -5.11 -0.49
C GLY A 35 0.34 -6.22 -0.08
N PHE A 36 0.40 -7.25 -0.91
CA PHE A 36 1.35 -8.34 -0.80
C PHE A 36 1.95 -8.61 -2.18
N TYR A 37 3.27 -8.80 -2.25
CA TYR A 37 3.97 -9.09 -3.50
C TYR A 37 4.98 -10.22 -3.34
N ASN A 38 4.78 -11.32 -4.07
CA ASN A 38 5.78 -12.36 -4.21
C ASN A 38 6.88 -11.92 -5.19
N LEU A 39 8.15 -11.94 -4.77
CA LEU A 39 9.26 -11.44 -5.58
C LEU A 39 9.90 -12.52 -6.48
N GLU A 40 9.32 -13.72 -6.49
CA GLU A 40 9.71 -14.87 -7.34
C GLU A 40 11.21 -15.16 -7.19
N ASN A 41 11.61 -15.50 -5.97
CA ASN A 41 12.99 -15.63 -5.51
C ASN A 41 13.92 -14.47 -5.96
N LEU A 42 14.00 -13.42 -5.15
CA LEU A 42 14.96 -12.33 -5.36
C LEU A 42 16.36 -12.75 -4.86
N PHE A 43 17.04 -13.58 -5.65
CA PHE A 43 18.41 -14.04 -5.39
C PHE A 43 19.41 -12.88 -5.45
N ASP A 44 20.46 -12.95 -4.62
CA ASP A 44 21.67 -12.14 -4.80
C ASP A 44 22.51 -12.72 -5.95
N ILE A 45 23.44 -11.95 -6.50
CA ILE A 45 24.41 -12.38 -7.51
C ILE A 45 25.60 -13.14 -6.91
N VAL A 46 25.67 -13.24 -5.58
CA VAL A 46 26.73 -13.96 -4.86
C VAL A 46 26.28 -15.40 -4.63
N ASN A 47 27.01 -16.34 -5.23
CA ASN A 47 26.78 -17.77 -5.03
C ASN A 47 26.99 -18.13 -3.55
N ASP A 48 25.95 -18.61 -2.89
CA ASP A 48 26.02 -19.20 -1.56
C ASP A 48 25.97 -20.72 -1.70
N THR A 49 27.05 -21.40 -1.30
CA THR A 49 27.18 -22.87 -1.34
C THR A 49 26.12 -23.62 -0.51
N LEU A 50 25.31 -22.91 0.28
CA LEU A 50 24.23 -23.46 1.09
C LEU A 50 22.83 -23.27 0.46
N THR A 51 22.73 -22.58 -0.67
CA THR A 51 21.47 -22.38 -1.43
C THR A 51 21.52 -23.14 -2.76
N LEU A 52 20.36 -23.62 -3.21
CA LEU A 52 20.21 -24.28 -4.51
C LEU A 52 19.99 -23.21 -5.61
N ASP A 53 20.89 -22.23 -5.70
CA ASP A 53 20.80 -21.08 -6.60
C ASP A 53 21.90 -21.08 -7.68
N GLU A 54 22.56 -22.22 -7.91
CA GLU A 54 23.61 -22.38 -8.92
C GLU A 54 23.15 -21.97 -10.33
N GLU A 55 21.88 -22.22 -10.66
CA GLU A 55 21.28 -21.79 -11.94
C GLU A 55 21.15 -20.26 -12.06
N PHE A 56 21.08 -19.55 -10.92
CA PHE A 56 20.96 -18.09 -10.80
C PHE A 56 22.32 -17.43 -10.49
N THR A 57 23.37 -17.92 -11.14
CA THR A 57 24.68 -17.26 -11.16
C THR A 57 25.02 -16.79 -12.59
N PRO A 58 26.03 -15.92 -12.78
CA PRO A 58 26.46 -15.52 -14.12
C PRO A 58 26.93 -16.70 -14.98
N GLN A 59 27.43 -17.77 -14.34
CA GLN A 59 27.89 -19.01 -14.98
C GLN A 59 26.82 -20.12 -14.99
N GLY A 60 25.70 -19.92 -14.29
CA GLY A 60 24.58 -20.87 -14.23
C GLY A 60 23.69 -20.83 -15.45
N ASP A 61 22.77 -21.78 -15.55
CA ASP A 61 21.89 -21.96 -16.71
C ASP A 61 21.06 -20.72 -17.06
N LYS A 62 20.68 -19.90 -16.06
CA LYS A 62 19.92 -18.65 -16.28
C LYS A 62 20.79 -17.46 -16.66
N ASN A 63 22.11 -17.60 -16.64
CA ASN A 63 23.08 -16.53 -16.84
C ASN A 63 22.69 -15.28 -16.05
N TRP A 64 22.52 -15.42 -14.74
CA TRP A 64 22.04 -14.37 -13.85
C TRP A 64 23.16 -13.35 -13.61
N THR A 65 23.21 -12.33 -14.46
CA THR A 65 24.21 -11.26 -14.40
C THR A 65 23.75 -10.12 -13.50
N GLU A 66 24.70 -9.26 -13.10
CA GLU A 66 24.36 -8.01 -12.39
C GLU A 66 23.34 -7.17 -13.17
N GLU A 67 23.44 -7.11 -14.50
CA GLU A 67 22.47 -6.42 -15.36
C GLU A 67 21.05 -6.96 -15.19
N LYS A 68 20.85 -8.28 -15.21
CA LYS A 68 19.53 -8.90 -15.01
C LYS A 68 19.01 -8.68 -13.59
N TYR A 69 19.90 -8.73 -12.60
CA TYR A 69 19.55 -8.43 -11.22
C TYR A 69 19.05 -6.99 -11.08
N ARG A 70 19.74 -6.02 -11.69
CA ARG A 70 19.32 -4.61 -11.70
C ARG A 70 18.00 -4.40 -12.44
N ASP A 71 17.84 -4.98 -13.62
CA ASP A 71 16.59 -4.92 -14.39
C ASP A 71 15.42 -5.54 -13.59
N LYS A 72 15.63 -6.64 -12.87
CA LYS A 72 14.61 -7.19 -11.96
C LYS A 72 14.26 -6.19 -10.85
N LEU A 73 15.25 -5.59 -10.18
CA LEU A 73 14.99 -4.58 -9.14
C LEU A 73 14.19 -3.38 -9.66
N ASP A 74 14.55 -2.85 -10.83
CA ASP A 74 13.88 -1.70 -11.44
C ASP A 74 12.41 -2.02 -11.78
N ARG A 75 12.16 -3.22 -12.31
CA ARG A 75 10.80 -3.71 -12.59
C ARG A 75 9.97 -3.88 -11.32
N LEU A 76 10.53 -4.54 -10.29
CA LEU A 76 9.87 -4.71 -9.00
C LEU A 76 9.56 -3.35 -8.35
N SER A 77 10.51 -2.42 -8.37
CA SER A 77 10.34 -1.06 -7.85
C SER A 77 9.24 -0.30 -8.59
N THR A 78 9.15 -0.46 -9.91
CA THR A 78 8.10 0.19 -10.72
C THR A 78 6.72 -0.32 -10.31
N VAL A 79 6.57 -1.64 -10.16
CA VAL A 79 5.30 -2.24 -9.71
C VAL A 79 4.92 -1.74 -8.31
N ILE A 80 5.86 -1.73 -7.37
CA ILE A 80 5.62 -1.27 -5.99
C ILE A 80 5.26 0.23 -5.95
N LYS A 81 5.84 1.04 -6.82
CA LYS A 81 5.55 2.47 -6.92
C LYS A 81 4.14 2.73 -7.47
N ASP A 82 3.68 1.92 -8.42
CA ASP A 82 2.42 2.16 -9.13
C ASP A 82 1.21 1.45 -8.49
N ILE A 83 1.43 0.38 -7.73
CA ILE A 83 0.34 -0.44 -7.16
C ILE A 83 -0.55 0.37 -6.20
N GLY A 84 -1.86 0.33 -6.46
CA GLY A 84 -2.88 0.98 -5.62
C GLY A 84 -2.96 2.51 -5.74
N THR A 85 -2.13 3.14 -6.58
CA THR A 85 -2.05 4.61 -6.69
C THR A 85 -3.34 5.29 -7.16
N ASP A 86 -4.20 4.57 -7.89
CA ASP A 86 -5.54 5.03 -8.29
C ASP A 86 -6.46 5.35 -7.08
N TYR A 87 -6.20 4.72 -5.93
CA TYR A 87 -7.00 4.88 -4.70
C TYR A 87 -6.20 5.52 -3.57
N THR A 88 -4.89 5.30 -3.53
CA THR A 88 -3.95 5.85 -2.55
C THR A 88 -2.78 6.49 -3.28
N PRO A 89 -2.83 7.79 -3.62
CA PRO A 89 -1.81 8.45 -4.43
C PRO A 89 -0.37 8.35 -3.89
N ASP A 90 -0.22 8.18 -2.57
CA ASP A 90 1.06 7.99 -1.90
C ASP A 90 1.57 6.52 -1.93
N GLY A 91 0.83 5.62 -2.59
CA GLY A 91 1.10 4.19 -2.66
C GLY A 91 0.54 3.39 -1.47
N LEU A 92 1.04 2.17 -1.30
CA LEU A 92 0.63 1.29 -0.20
C LEU A 92 1.18 1.82 1.14
N ALA A 93 0.32 1.83 2.15
CA ALA A 93 0.72 2.12 3.53
C ALA A 93 1.46 0.92 4.16
N ILE A 94 1.11 -0.30 3.75
CA ILE A 94 1.76 -1.54 4.19
C ILE A 94 1.98 -2.44 2.98
N LEU A 95 3.20 -2.95 2.83
CA LEU A 95 3.57 -3.93 1.83
C LEU A 95 4.17 -5.16 2.51
N GLY A 96 3.49 -6.31 2.37
CA GLY A 96 4.06 -7.61 2.65
C GLY A 96 4.81 -8.16 1.43
N VAL A 97 5.88 -8.90 1.67
CA VAL A 97 6.71 -9.51 0.61
C VAL A 97 7.09 -10.94 0.99
N SER A 98 7.27 -11.80 -0.02
CA SER A 98 7.79 -13.16 0.14
C SER A 98 8.92 -13.45 -0.86
N GLU A 99 9.62 -14.56 -0.62
CA GLU A 99 10.69 -15.06 -1.49
C GLU A 99 11.85 -14.06 -1.70
N ILE A 100 12.24 -13.38 -0.62
CA ILE A 100 13.49 -12.62 -0.57
C ILE A 100 14.61 -13.58 -0.20
N GLU A 101 15.47 -13.91 -1.17
CA GLU A 101 16.62 -14.81 -0.96
C GLU A 101 17.95 -14.04 -0.83
N ASN A 102 17.88 -12.72 -0.67
CA ASN A 102 19.06 -11.88 -0.45
C ASN A 102 19.46 -11.84 1.04
N LYS A 103 20.36 -12.74 1.44
CA LYS A 103 20.86 -12.84 2.84
C LYS A 103 21.67 -11.62 3.31
N LYS A 104 22.17 -10.77 2.40
CA LYS A 104 23.03 -9.63 2.78
C LYS A 104 22.33 -8.61 3.68
N TYR A 105 21.00 -8.51 3.60
CA TYR A 105 20.20 -7.51 4.32
C TYR A 105 19.26 -8.10 5.37
N TRP A 106 19.19 -9.44 5.51
CA TRP A 106 18.36 -10.11 6.51
C TRP A 106 19.22 -10.83 7.55
N LYS A 107 19.76 -10.06 8.49
CA LYS A 107 20.20 -10.59 9.79
C LYS A 107 19.20 -10.14 10.84
N ILE A 108 18.31 -11.05 11.22
CA ILE A 108 17.53 -10.96 12.46
C ILE A 108 18.22 -11.85 13.49
#